data_AF-A0AAN4HD51-F1
#
_entry.id   AF-A0AAN4HD51-F1
#
_cell.length_a   1.000
_cell.length_b   1.000
_cell.length_c   1.000
_cell.angle_alpha   90.00
_cell.angle_beta   90.00
_cell.angle_gamma   90.00
#
_symmetry.space_group_name_H-M   'P 1'
#
loop_
_entity.id
_entity.type
_entity.pdbx_description
1 polymer ?
#
loop_
_entity_poly.entity_id
_entity_poly.type
_entity_poly.pdbx_seq_one_letter_code
_entity_poly.pdbx_strand_id
1 'polypeptide(L)'
;MKIVAVIVPVPQFIKTPFELGDWVAYECNDYTMFAEVKAMEVERKNGRIKILGVWGNHSVSNVGDRGWQYADHCRLVTEDEQYWEERRRVFAKKKRRNNEFHSGDFVSDDSRVLTVGHQDKDTGIVTVLVNNSDESYEVEPHDLEILFFAEDAAG
;
A
#
# COMPACT_ATOMS: atom_id res chain seq x y z
N MET A 1 -56.48 22.83 25.27
CA MET A 1 -55.61 22.00 24.41
C MET A 1 -54.28 21.80 25.11
N LYS A 2 -53.90 20.56 25.44
CA LYS A 2 -52.56 20.23 25.96
C LYS A 2 -51.70 19.79 24.76
N ILE A 3 -50.71 20.60 24.39
CA ILE A 3 -49.74 20.25 23.36
C ILE A 3 -48.68 19.40 24.06
N VAL A 4 -48.56 18.13 23.66
CA VAL A 4 -47.51 17.22 24.14
C VAL A 4 -46.38 17.29 23.12
N ALA A 5 -45.25 17.86 23.52
CA ALA A 5 -44.02 17.81 22.73
C ALA A 5 -43.39 16.44 22.90
N VAL A 6 -43.37 15.65 21.83
CA VAL A 6 -42.66 14.37 21.77
C VAL A 6 -41.28 14.63 21.21
N ILE A 7 -40.23 14.38 21.99
CA ILE A 7 -38.85 14.42 21.52
C ILE A 7 -38.62 13.12 20.74
N VAL A 8 -38.64 13.20 19.42
CA VAL A 8 -38.29 12.08 18.54
C VAL A 8 -36.78 12.15 18.27
N PRO A 9 -35.97 11.18 18.73
CA PRO A 9 -34.55 11.14 18.38
C PRO A 9 -34.42 10.82 16.89
N VAL A 10 -34.02 11.81 16.10
CA VAL A 10 -33.69 11.62 14.69
C VAL A 10 -32.28 11.03 14.63
N PRO A 11 -32.08 9.85 14.02
CA PRO A 11 -30.73 9.33 13.79
C PRO A 11 -29.97 10.33 12.91
N GLN A 12 -28.85 10.86 13.40
CA GLN A 12 -27.92 11.59 12.54
C GLN A 12 -27.23 10.57 11.63
N PHE A 13 -27.65 10.52 10.37
CA PHE A 13 -26.93 9.81 9.33
C PHE A 13 -25.69 10.63 8.97
N ILE A 14 -24.58 10.34 9.65
CA ILE A 14 -23.28 10.86 9.26
C ILE A 14 -22.87 10.06 8.02
N LYS A 15 -22.89 10.70 6.85
CA LYS A 15 -22.31 10.11 5.64
C LYS A 15 -20.80 10.00 5.87
N THR A 16 -20.28 8.76 5.91
CA THR A 16 -18.84 8.55 5.99
C THR A 16 -18.20 8.98 4.68
N PRO A 17 -17.03 9.64 4.72
CA PRO A 17 -16.35 10.12 3.52
C PRO A 17 -15.75 8.99 2.66
N PHE A 18 -15.59 7.81 3.26
CA PHE A 18 -15.02 6.61 2.65
C PHE A 18 -15.83 5.38 3.07
N GLU A 19 -15.57 4.25 2.42
CA GLU A 19 -16.10 2.93 2.74
C GLU A 19 -15.00 2.03 3.34
N LEU A 20 -15.40 0.92 3.96
CA LEU A 20 -14.44 -0.08 4.43
C LEU A 20 -13.79 -0.77 3.22
N GLY A 21 -12.46 -0.90 3.25
CA GLY A 21 -11.70 -1.45 2.13
C GLY A 21 -11.23 -0.41 1.11
N ASP A 22 -11.74 0.83 1.16
CA ASP A 22 -11.19 1.93 0.35
C ASP A 22 -9.73 2.16 0.73
N TRP A 23 -8.90 2.45 -0.27
CA TRP A 23 -7.58 2.98 0.00
C TRP A 23 -7.61 4.50 0.05
N VAL A 24 -6.97 5.05 1.09
CA VAL A 24 -6.90 6.49 1.33
C VAL A 24 -5.46 6.97 1.45
N ALA A 25 -5.21 8.15 0.90
CA ALA A 25 -3.99 8.92 1.07
C ALA A 25 -4.23 9.97 2.17
N TYR A 26 -3.40 9.96 3.21
CA TYR A 26 -3.32 11.01 4.22
C TYR A 26 -2.14 11.93 3.89
N GLU A 27 -2.44 13.18 3.57
CA GLU A 27 -1.46 14.16 3.12
C GLU A 27 -0.84 14.89 4.34
N CYS A 28 0.43 14.60 4.64
CA CYS A 28 1.23 15.43 5.56
C CYS A 28 1.97 16.51 4.77
N ASN A 29 2.51 17.51 5.47
CA ASN A 29 3.28 18.58 4.85
C ASN A 29 4.48 18.08 4.03
N ASP A 30 5.15 17.02 4.49
CA ASP A 30 6.43 16.56 3.92
C ASP A 30 6.34 15.16 3.28
N TYR A 31 5.23 14.44 3.44
CA TYR A 31 5.05 13.09 2.93
C TYR A 31 3.57 12.70 2.85
N THR A 32 3.25 11.75 1.98
CA THR A 32 1.92 11.13 1.91
C THR A 32 1.98 9.74 2.53
N MET A 33 1.00 9.43 3.39
CA MET A 33 0.80 8.06 3.87
C MET A 33 -0.40 7.44 3.21
N PHE A 34 -0.37 6.13 3.04
CA PHE A 34 -1.41 5.35 2.39
C PHE A 34 -1.88 4.24 3.33
N ALA A 35 -3.19 4.02 3.38
CA ALA A 35 -3.77 2.90 4.10
C ALA A 35 -5.11 2.47 3.51
N GLU A 36 -5.37 1.18 3.59
CA GLU A 36 -6.73 0.63 3.43
C GLU A 36 -7.55 0.92 4.70
N VAL A 37 -8.78 1.41 4.53
CA VAL A 37 -9.72 1.73 5.60
C VAL A 37 -10.17 0.44 6.30
N LYS A 38 -9.67 0.20 7.52
CA LYS A 38 -10.04 -0.96 8.35
C LYS A 38 -11.19 -0.69 9.31
N ALA A 39 -11.30 0.54 9.79
CA ALA A 39 -12.43 1.00 10.60
C ALA A 39 -12.55 2.52 10.53
N MET A 40 -13.74 3.04 10.84
CA MET A 40 -13.98 4.46 11.01
C MET A 40 -14.67 4.72 12.35
N GLU A 41 -14.26 5.78 13.06
CA GLU A 41 -14.84 6.19 14.34
C GLU A 41 -15.14 7.69 14.33
N VAL A 42 -16.32 8.08 14.84
CA VAL A 42 -16.66 9.49 15.06
C VAL A 42 -16.19 9.91 16.45
N GLU A 43 -15.26 10.85 16.52
CA GLU A 43 -14.77 11.40 17.77
C GLU A 43 -15.86 12.24 18.46
N ARG A 44 -16.33 11.78 19.62
CA ARG A 44 -17.44 12.40 20.36
C ARG A 44 -17.23 13.87 20.75
N LYS A 45 -15.97 14.33 20.84
CA LYS A 45 -15.63 15.69 21.31
C LYS A 45 -15.84 16.78 20.25
N ASN A 46 -15.56 16.48 18.99
CA ASN A 46 -15.56 17.45 17.89
C ASN A 46 -16.35 16.96 16.65
N GLY A 47 -16.87 15.73 16.68
CA GLY A 47 -17.60 15.12 15.56
C GLY A 47 -16.72 14.72 14.37
N ARG A 48 -15.39 14.80 14.48
CA ARG A 48 -14.48 14.44 13.40
C ARG A 48 -14.41 12.93 13.24
N ILE A 49 -14.27 12.48 11.99
CA ILE A 49 -14.14 11.06 11.67
C ILE A 49 -12.66 10.69 11.66
N LYS A 50 -12.32 9.60 12.34
CA LYS A 50 -11.00 8.98 12.34
C LYS A 50 -11.06 7.69 11.53
N ILE A 51 -9.98 7.40 10.80
CA ILE A 51 -9.78 6.21 9.98
C ILE A 51 -8.67 5.39 10.64
N LEU A 52 -8.98 4.12 10.93
CA LEU A 52 -8.00 3.13 11.34
C LEU A 52 -7.45 2.44 10.09
N GLY A 53 -6.12 2.38 10.02
CA GLY A 53 -5.42 1.70 8.94
C GLY A 53 -4.03 1.25 9.38
N VAL A 54 -3.36 0.53 8.50
CA VAL A 54 -1.91 0.34 8.54
C VAL A 54 -1.34 1.36 7.58
N TRP A 55 -0.73 2.41 8.12
CA TRP A 55 -0.25 3.58 7.38
C TRP A 55 1.19 3.36 6.96
N GLY A 56 1.41 3.28 5.65
CA GLY A 56 2.74 3.17 5.04
C GLY A 56 3.02 4.37 4.16
N ASN A 57 4.28 4.58 3.82
CA ASN A 57 4.67 5.50 2.75
C ASN A 57 5.83 4.88 1.95
N HIS A 58 6.17 5.48 0.82
CA HIS A 58 7.25 4.98 -0.05
C HIS A 58 8.63 4.93 0.61
N SER A 59 8.86 5.71 1.68
CA SER A 59 10.13 5.78 2.40
C SER A 59 10.26 4.77 3.54
N VAL A 60 9.17 4.10 3.93
CA VAL A 60 9.14 3.18 5.06
C VAL A 60 9.43 1.74 4.60
N SER A 61 10.41 1.11 5.24
CA SER A 61 10.88 -0.25 4.93
C SER A 61 10.02 -1.36 5.55
N ASN A 62 9.10 -1.04 6.45
CA ASN A 62 8.17 -1.99 7.07
C ASN A 62 6.79 -1.92 6.39
N VAL A 63 5.84 -2.79 6.72
CA VAL A 63 4.51 -2.80 6.05
C VAL A 63 3.71 -1.49 6.32
N GLY A 64 4.08 -0.74 7.34
CA GLY A 64 3.43 0.46 7.84
C GLY A 64 3.09 0.31 9.33
N ASP A 65 2.69 1.41 9.94
CA ASP A 65 2.31 1.45 11.35
C ASP A 65 0.79 1.51 11.50
N ARG A 66 0.26 0.69 12.41
CA ARG A 66 -1.18 0.69 12.70
C ARG A 66 -1.53 1.95 13.49
N GLY A 67 -2.49 2.73 13.00
CA GLY A 67 -2.85 3.99 13.65
C GLY A 67 -4.16 4.59 13.16
N TRP A 68 -4.59 5.63 13.86
CA TRP A 68 -5.76 6.43 13.51
C TRP A 68 -5.32 7.76 12.88
N GLN A 69 -5.93 8.13 11.76
CA GLN A 69 -5.78 9.45 11.15
C GLN A 69 -7.13 10.12 10.92
N TYR A 70 -7.15 11.45 10.81
CA TYR A 70 -8.41 12.16 10.57
C TYR A 70 -8.81 12.12 9.09
N ALA A 71 -10.07 11.79 8.83
CA ALA A 71 -10.61 11.60 7.49
C ALA A 71 -10.67 12.89 6.66
N ASP A 72 -10.71 14.05 7.30
CA ASP A 72 -10.74 15.36 6.64
C ASP A 72 -9.39 15.77 6.02
N HIS A 73 -8.32 15.06 6.35
CA HIS A 73 -7.00 15.19 5.73
C HIS A 73 -6.71 14.05 4.74
N CYS A 74 -7.72 13.21 4.49
CA CYS A 74 -7.60 12.09 3.57
C CYS A 74 -8.28 12.39 2.24
N ARG A 75 -7.77 11.76 1.18
CA ARG A 75 -8.46 11.58 -0.09
C ARG A 75 -8.43 10.11 -0.51
N LEU A 76 -9.26 9.74 -1.47
CA LEU A 76 -9.09 8.46 -2.15
C LEU A 76 -7.76 8.43 -2.89
N VAL A 77 -7.09 7.28 -2.84
CA VAL A 77 -5.90 7.05 -3.65
C VAL A 77 -6.29 6.87 -5.11
N THR A 78 -5.34 7.17 -6.00
CA THR A 78 -5.42 6.73 -7.40
C THR A 78 -5.05 5.24 -7.51
N GLU A 79 -5.43 4.60 -8.62
CA GLU A 79 -5.08 3.20 -8.88
C GLU A 79 -3.56 2.97 -8.86
N ASP A 80 -2.79 3.89 -9.47
CA ASP A 80 -1.33 3.84 -9.48
C ASP A 80 -0.73 3.94 -8.07
N GLU A 81 -1.22 4.87 -7.25
CA GLU A 81 -0.75 5.01 -5.86
C GLU A 81 -1.04 3.77 -5.03
N GLN A 82 -2.25 3.21 -5.17
CA GLN A 82 -2.61 1.97 -4.51
C GLN A 82 -1.67 0.85 -4.93
N TYR A 83 -1.48 0.66 -6.22
CA TYR A 83 -0.64 -0.38 -6.78
C TYR A 83 0.80 -0.29 -6.26
N TRP A 84 1.42 0.90 -6.32
CA TRP A 84 2.80 1.08 -5.85
C TRP A 84 2.96 0.87 -4.34
N GLU A 85 1.96 1.26 -3.54
CA GLU A 85 1.97 1.01 -2.10
C GLU A 85 1.72 -0.47 -1.77
N GLU A 86 0.81 -1.14 -2.47
CA GLU A 86 0.57 -2.58 -2.31
C GLU A 86 1.83 -3.38 -2.65
N ARG A 87 2.45 -3.04 -3.78
CA ARG A 87 3.72 -3.64 -4.21
C ARG A 87 4.82 -3.42 -3.18
N ARG A 88 4.99 -2.20 -2.67
CA ARG A 88 5.92 -1.91 -1.57
C ARG A 88 5.68 -2.81 -0.35
N ARG A 89 4.41 -3.03 0.04
CA ARG A 89 4.05 -3.90 1.17
C ARG A 89 4.38 -5.37 0.90
N VAL A 90 4.32 -5.83 -0.35
CA VAL A 90 4.74 -7.20 -0.74
C VAL A 90 6.23 -7.40 -0.43
N PHE A 91 7.10 -6.47 -0.84
CA PHE A 91 8.53 -6.50 -0.47
C PHE A 91 8.75 -6.36 1.04
N ALA A 92 8.03 -5.45 1.69
CA ALA A 92 8.19 -5.21 3.13
C ALA A 92 7.83 -6.44 3.98
N LYS A 93 6.86 -7.27 3.57
CA LYS A 93 6.55 -8.55 4.23
C LYS A 93 7.74 -9.52 4.22
N LYS A 94 8.62 -9.41 3.24
CA LYS A 94 9.89 -10.15 3.15
C LYS A 94 11.07 -9.43 3.81
N LYS A 95 10.82 -8.32 4.52
CA LYS A 95 11.85 -7.46 5.12
C LYS A 95 12.82 -6.86 4.10
N ARG A 96 12.33 -6.64 2.88
CA ARG A 96 13.08 -6.02 1.78
C ARG A 96 12.58 -4.60 1.55
N ARG A 97 13.46 -3.72 1.08
CA ARG A 97 13.04 -2.39 0.60
C ARG A 97 12.18 -2.55 -0.66
N ASN A 98 11.41 -1.52 -0.99
CA ASN A 98 10.71 -1.49 -2.27
C ASN A 98 11.73 -1.69 -3.40
N ASN A 99 11.39 -2.51 -4.40
CA ASN A 99 12.28 -2.78 -5.54
C ASN A 99 13.64 -3.41 -5.17
N GLU A 100 13.74 -4.06 -4.01
CA GLU A 100 14.94 -4.80 -3.63
C GLU A 100 14.81 -6.27 -4.03
N PHE A 101 15.36 -6.57 -5.20
CA PHE A 101 15.41 -7.90 -5.78
C PHE A 101 16.69 -8.62 -5.37
N HIS A 102 16.58 -9.90 -5.06
CA HIS A 102 17.69 -10.76 -4.69
C HIS A 102 17.85 -11.86 -5.75
N SER A 103 19.05 -12.41 -5.86
CA SER A 103 19.32 -13.51 -6.78
C SER A 103 18.39 -14.70 -6.51
N GLY A 104 17.82 -15.25 -7.57
CA GLY A 104 16.88 -16.37 -7.51
C GLY A 104 15.40 -15.97 -7.39
N ASP A 105 15.07 -14.69 -7.23
CA ASP A 105 13.70 -14.23 -7.36
C ASP A 105 13.17 -14.47 -8.78
N PHE A 106 11.90 -14.85 -8.89
CA PHE A 106 11.21 -14.96 -10.17
C PHE A 106 10.42 -13.70 -10.44
N VAL A 107 10.68 -13.08 -11.60
CA VAL A 107 10.07 -11.81 -11.99
C VAL A 107 9.48 -11.87 -13.39
N SER A 108 8.65 -10.91 -13.74
CA SER A 108 8.13 -10.70 -15.09
C SER A 108 8.42 -9.29 -15.57
N ASP A 109 8.70 -9.13 -16.86
CA ASP A 109 8.76 -7.84 -17.55
C ASP A 109 7.52 -7.64 -18.46
N ASP A 110 6.37 -8.12 -17.99
CA ASP A 110 5.11 -8.33 -18.75
C ASP A 110 5.17 -9.29 -19.96
N SER A 111 6.35 -9.64 -20.45
CA SER A 111 6.51 -10.47 -21.65
C SER A 111 6.99 -11.89 -21.34
N ARG A 112 7.88 -12.03 -20.36
CA ARG A 112 8.58 -13.27 -20.04
C ARG A 112 8.65 -13.46 -18.53
N VAL A 113 8.72 -14.72 -18.12
CA VAL A 113 9.12 -15.07 -16.75
C VAL A 113 10.64 -15.21 -16.72
N LEU A 114 11.27 -14.45 -15.84
CA LEU A 114 12.72 -14.28 -15.72
C LEU A 114 13.18 -14.69 -14.32
N THR A 115 14.46 -14.97 -14.18
CA THR A 115 15.10 -15.17 -12.88
C THR A 115 16.07 -14.03 -12.61
N VAL A 116 15.99 -13.42 -11.44
CA VAL A 116 16.93 -12.37 -11.03
C VAL A 116 18.32 -12.98 -10.84
N GLY A 117 19.30 -12.46 -11.57
CA GLY A 117 20.70 -12.82 -11.38
C GLY A 117 21.34 -11.99 -10.26
N HIS A 118 21.33 -10.67 -10.42
CA HIS A 118 21.92 -9.72 -9.47
C HIS A 118 21.23 -8.35 -9.59
N GLN A 119 21.19 -7.58 -8.50
CA GLN A 119 20.84 -6.17 -8.51
C GLN A 119 22.05 -5.34 -8.05
N ASP A 120 22.50 -4.44 -8.91
CA ASP A 120 23.62 -3.55 -8.62
C ASP A 120 23.25 -2.59 -7.48
N LYS A 121 24.14 -2.46 -6.49
CA LYS A 121 23.84 -1.69 -5.27
C LYS A 121 23.97 -0.18 -5.44
N ASP A 122 24.73 0.26 -6.43
CA ASP A 122 25.05 1.67 -6.65
C ASP A 122 24.05 2.31 -7.62
N THR A 123 23.69 1.58 -8.68
CA THR A 123 22.74 2.02 -9.72
C THR A 123 21.32 1.53 -9.47
N GLY A 124 21.15 0.40 -8.78
CA GLY A 124 19.86 -0.25 -8.58
C GLY A 124 19.41 -1.12 -9.75
N ILE A 125 20.14 -1.15 -10.88
CA ILE A 125 19.79 -1.90 -12.08
C ILE A 125 19.79 -3.41 -11.79
N VAL A 126 18.81 -4.13 -12.33
CA VAL A 126 18.65 -5.59 -12.15
C VAL A 126 19.12 -6.31 -13.40
N THR A 127 20.09 -7.20 -13.26
CA THR A 127 20.40 -8.20 -14.28
C THR A 127 19.47 -9.39 -14.14
N VAL A 128 18.71 -9.67 -15.19
CA VAL A 128 17.76 -10.79 -15.29
C VAL A 128 18.26 -11.85 -16.27
N LEU A 129 17.95 -13.11 -15.98
CA LEU A 129 18.24 -14.26 -16.81
C LEU A 129 16.95 -14.74 -17.46
N VAL A 130 16.98 -14.93 -18.78
CA VAL A 130 15.84 -15.47 -19.53
C VAL A 130 15.75 -16.97 -19.27
N ASN A 131 14.65 -17.40 -18.67
CA ASN A 131 14.44 -18.81 -18.36
C ASN A 131 14.41 -19.65 -19.65
N ASN A 132 15.11 -20.78 -19.63
CA ASN A 132 15.30 -21.69 -20.79
C ASN A 132 16.12 -21.07 -21.95
N SER A 133 16.97 -20.09 -21.66
CA SER A 133 17.91 -19.48 -22.61
C SER A 133 19.24 -19.19 -21.92
N ASP A 134 20.28 -18.93 -22.71
CA ASP A 134 21.58 -18.39 -22.24
C ASP A 134 21.60 -16.84 -22.25
N GLU A 135 20.46 -16.21 -22.56
CA GLU A 135 20.30 -14.76 -22.64
C GLU A 135 20.14 -14.11 -21.26
N SER A 136 20.80 -12.97 -21.06
CA SER A 136 20.61 -12.07 -19.92
C SER A 136 20.64 -10.61 -20.36
N TYR A 137 20.00 -9.74 -19.59
CA TYR A 137 20.00 -8.30 -19.83
C TYR A 137 19.74 -7.52 -18.54
N GLU A 138 19.93 -6.21 -18.63
CA GLU A 138 19.71 -5.25 -17.55
C GLU A 138 18.35 -4.57 -17.70
N VAL A 139 17.63 -4.41 -16.58
CA VAL A 139 16.29 -3.83 -16.51
C VAL A 139 16.17 -2.93 -15.29
N GLU A 140 15.39 -1.85 -15.41
CA GLU A 140 15.03 -1.02 -14.27
C GLU A 140 14.13 -1.80 -13.30
N PRO A 141 14.35 -1.71 -11.97
CA PRO A 141 13.52 -2.43 -10.99
C PRO A 141 12.03 -2.15 -11.07
N HIS A 142 11.65 -0.98 -11.58
CA HIS A 142 10.27 -0.54 -11.70
C HIS A 142 9.53 -1.19 -12.87
N ASP A 143 10.27 -1.73 -13.84
CA ASP A 143 9.72 -2.43 -15.01
C ASP A 143 9.59 -3.95 -14.74
N LEU A 144 9.92 -4.39 -13.53
CA LEU A 144 9.86 -5.80 -13.12
C LEU A 144 8.75 -6.04 -12.10
N GLU A 145 7.95 -7.06 -12.34
CA GLU A 145 6.96 -7.57 -11.39
C GLU A 145 7.44 -8.81 -10.68
N ILE A 146 7.38 -8.79 -9.34
CA ILE A 146 7.74 -9.96 -8.53
C ILE A 146 6.65 -11.02 -8.62
N LEU A 147 7.02 -12.22 -9.05
CA LEU A 147 6.12 -13.38 -9.08
C LEU A 147 6.32 -14.24 -7.82
N PHE A 148 7.58 -14.57 -7.53
CA PHE A 148 7.95 -15.35 -6.34
C PHE A 148 9.28 -14.86 -5.79
N PHE A 149 9.35 -14.69 -4.48
CA PHE A 149 10.62 -14.44 -3.82
C PHE A 149 11.40 -15.74 -3.65
N ALA A 150 12.72 -15.68 -3.72
CA ALA A 150 13.58 -16.85 -3.51
C ALA A 150 13.31 -17.54 -2.16
N GLU A 151 12.94 -16.77 -1.12
CA GLU A 151 12.60 -17.28 0.22
C GLU A 151 11.29 -18.08 0.24
N ASP A 152 10.42 -17.94 -0.76
CA ASP A 152 9.17 -18.71 -0.88
C ASP A 152 9.41 -20.13 -1.40
N ALA A 153 10.54 -20.39 -2.08
CA ALA A 153 10.85 -21.70 -2.64
C ALA A 153 11.30 -22.73 -1.58
N ALA A 154 11.64 -22.29 -0.37
CA ALA A 154 12.16 -23.13 0.71
C ALA A 154 11.09 -23.79 1.60
N GLY A 155 9.89 -24.01 1.07
CA GLY A 155 8.76 -24.66 1.76
C GLY A 155 9.06 -26.06 2.27
#